data_AF-A0A3V3S753-F1
#
_entry.id   AF-A0A3V3S753-F1
#
_cell.length_a   1.000
_cell.length_b   1.000
_cell.length_c   1.000
_cell.angle_alpha   90.00
_cell.angle_beta   90.00
_cell.angle_gamma   90.00
#
_symmetry.space_group_name_H-M   'P 1'
#
loop_
_entity.id
_entity.type
_entity.pdbx_description
1 polymer ?
#
loop_
_entity_poly.entity_id
_entity_poly.type
_entity_poly.pdbx_seq_one_letter_code
_entity_poly.pdbx_strand_id
1 'polypeptide(L)'
;MSVIFSQRAPGRRWLSLWPLALFLLLMLVGGLWIWQAWPQVMLKSALWQRDVNQQLSALLNAVATHPERAGGSLLLLSFMYGVLHALGPGHGKVVIATWLATHPSKLKSGIVLTLAAALLQGFVAIGLVVGVLTVLQLPARQLHLSGFWLEKGSYALVGGLGILLCWRAIKRLRALLRKPVFIAFTPRHVHHEKCGCGHQHLPTQEQLHSGDDWRARLMIVLSMGMRPCSGAIMVLLFSKVIGVFSWGMASVLAMAAGTSLTITSLALLVHTFRALAVKLSGNKAPALWRQVGWSTLALAGGVILLVAALVMWFSVPQPVGGLRPWRG
;
A
#
# COMPACT_ATOMS: atom_id res chain seq x y z
N MET A 1 -13.13 -50.91 -39.29
CA MET A 1 -12.59 -49.56 -39.01
C MET A 1 -11.65 -49.65 -37.83
N SER A 2 -10.34 -49.67 -38.09
CA SER A 2 -9.29 -49.75 -37.06
C SER A 2 -8.99 -48.36 -36.50
N VAL A 3 -9.21 -48.17 -35.20
CA VAL A 3 -8.88 -46.93 -34.49
C VAL A 3 -7.38 -46.88 -34.27
N ILE A 4 -6.68 -46.03 -35.02
CA ILE A 4 -5.25 -45.79 -34.86
C ILE A 4 -5.06 -44.88 -33.64
N PHE A 5 -4.57 -45.45 -32.54
CA PHE A 5 -4.12 -44.65 -31.39
C PHE A 5 -2.82 -43.96 -31.74
N SER A 6 -2.89 -42.65 -32.01
CA SER A 6 -1.71 -41.78 -32.07
C SER A 6 -1.09 -41.70 -30.67
N GLN A 7 -0.04 -42.47 -30.43
CA GLN A 7 0.85 -42.24 -29.28
C GLN A 7 1.63 -40.96 -29.54
N ARG A 8 1.16 -39.84 -28.98
CA ARG A 8 1.99 -38.63 -28.88
C ARG A 8 3.14 -38.95 -27.92
N ALA A 9 4.36 -39.06 -28.44
CA ALA A 9 5.57 -39.07 -27.63
C ALA A 9 5.51 -37.90 -26.62
N PRO A 10 5.95 -38.08 -25.35
CA PRO A 10 6.00 -37.00 -24.39
C PRO A 10 7.10 -36.03 -24.85
N GLY A 11 6.73 -35.07 -25.70
CA GLY A 11 7.62 -33.97 -26.07
C GLY A 11 8.15 -33.35 -24.80
N ARG A 12 9.49 -33.24 -24.69
CA ARG A 12 10.25 -32.71 -23.54
C ARG A 12 9.66 -31.36 -23.09
N ARG A 13 8.61 -31.39 -22.26
CA ARG A 13 7.87 -30.21 -21.78
C ARG A 13 8.81 -29.23 -21.05
N TRP A 14 9.88 -29.74 -20.48
CA TRP A 14 10.94 -28.96 -19.83
C TRP A 14 11.66 -27.98 -20.76
N LEU A 15 11.87 -28.32 -22.03
CA LEU A 15 12.48 -27.41 -23.01
C LEU A 15 11.57 -26.21 -23.33
N SER A 16 10.25 -26.29 -23.10
CA SER A 16 9.33 -25.16 -23.24
C SER A 16 9.30 -24.22 -22.03
N LEU A 17 9.93 -24.60 -20.91
CA LEU A 17 9.93 -23.83 -19.65
C LEU A 17 11.19 -22.95 -19.48
N TRP A 18 12.11 -22.95 -20.44
CA TRP A 18 13.32 -22.13 -20.40
C TRP A 18 13.09 -20.62 -20.17
N PRO A 19 12.02 -19.96 -20.69
CA PRO A 19 11.80 -18.54 -20.44
C PRO A 19 11.37 -18.29 -18.98
N LEU A 20 10.68 -19.26 -18.38
CA LEU A 20 10.23 -19.21 -17.00
C LEU A 20 11.41 -19.46 -16.04
N ALA A 21 12.32 -20.38 -16.40
CA ALA A 21 13.56 -20.58 -15.66
C ALA A 21 14.48 -19.34 -15.73
N LEU A 22 14.62 -18.71 -16.90
CA LEU A 22 15.37 -17.47 -17.06
C LEU A 22 14.76 -16.32 -16.26
N PHE A 23 13.42 -16.19 -16.27
CA PHE A 23 12.72 -15.19 -15.46
C PHE A 23 12.93 -15.40 -13.96
N LEU A 24 12.83 -16.65 -13.48
CA LEU A 24 13.09 -16.98 -12.07
C LEU A 24 14.55 -16.71 -11.68
N LEU A 25 15.51 -17.02 -12.57
CA LEU A 25 16.93 -16.71 -12.38
C LEU A 25 17.15 -15.20 -12.28
N LEU A 26 16.60 -14.41 -13.21
CA LEU A 26 16.69 -12.94 -13.20
C LEU A 26 16.05 -12.35 -11.95
N MET A 27 14.90 -12.87 -11.50
CA MET A 27 14.28 -12.47 -10.23
C MET A 27 15.16 -12.80 -9.04
N LEU A 28 15.80 -13.97 -9.02
CA LEU A 28 16.66 -14.39 -7.90
C LEU A 28 17.94 -13.55 -7.84
N VAL A 29 18.61 -13.34 -8.97
CA VAL A 29 19.79 -12.47 -9.07
C VAL A 29 19.44 -11.03 -8.73
N GLY A 30 18.35 -10.50 -9.28
CA GLY A 30 17.85 -9.16 -8.95
C GLY A 30 17.50 -9.02 -7.47
N GLY A 31 16.86 -10.03 -6.88
CA GLY A 31 16.52 -10.06 -5.45
C GLY A 31 17.75 -10.06 -4.55
N LEU A 32 18.76 -10.87 -4.87
CA LEU A 32 20.03 -10.90 -4.14
C LEU A 32 20.81 -9.58 -4.27
N TRP A 33 20.81 -8.97 -5.46
CA TRP A 33 21.44 -7.66 -5.68
C TRP A 33 20.75 -6.55 -4.88
N ILE A 34 19.42 -6.52 -4.89
CA ILE A 34 18.63 -5.58 -4.07
C ILE A 34 18.92 -5.79 -2.58
N TRP A 35 18.98 -7.04 -2.12
CA TRP A 35 19.28 -7.37 -0.74
C TRP A 35 20.64 -6.82 -0.29
N GLN A 36 21.67 -6.94 -1.12
CA GLN A 36 23.00 -6.40 -0.84
C GLN A 36 23.03 -4.86 -0.89
N ALA A 37 22.31 -4.25 -1.83
CA ALA A 37 22.24 -2.79 -1.95
C ALA A 37 21.36 -2.13 -0.87
N TRP A 38 20.44 -2.89 -0.26
CA TRP A 38 19.43 -2.39 0.66
C TRP A 38 20.00 -1.58 1.84
N PRO A 39 21.03 -2.05 2.58
CA PRO A 39 21.57 -1.29 3.71
C PRO A 39 22.13 0.07 3.30
N GLN A 40 22.78 0.14 2.13
CA GLN A 40 23.33 1.40 1.61
C GLN A 40 22.20 2.36 1.20
N VAL A 41 21.14 1.85 0.59
CA VAL A 41 19.94 2.64 0.26
C VAL A 41 19.29 3.17 1.53
N MET A 42 19.18 2.36 2.61
CA MET A 42 18.67 2.82 3.91
C MET A 42 19.48 4.00 4.43
N LEU A 43 20.80 3.83 4.52
CA LEU A 43 21.69 4.83 5.09
C LEU A 43 21.68 6.13 4.29
N LYS A 44 21.82 6.05 2.96
CA LYS A 44 21.80 7.24 2.09
C LYS A 44 20.47 7.97 2.16
N SER A 45 19.35 7.23 2.16
CA SER A 45 18.02 7.85 2.27
C SER A 45 17.80 8.55 3.61
N ALA A 46 18.30 7.99 4.72
CA ALA A 46 18.20 8.60 6.04
C ALA A 46 19.05 9.88 6.14
N LEU A 47 20.26 9.87 5.56
CA LEU A 47 21.12 11.05 5.50
C LEU A 47 20.49 12.17 4.68
N TRP A 48 19.95 11.86 3.49
CA TRP A 48 19.23 12.84 2.68
C TRP A 48 17.98 13.39 3.38
N GLN A 49 17.23 12.54 4.09
CA GLN A 49 16.08 13.01 4.87
C GLN A 49 16.50 13.96 5.99
N ARG A 50 17.62 13.69 6.67
CA ARG A 50 18.15 14.57 7.71
C ARG A 50 18.60 15.92 7.15
N ASP A 51 19.35 15.90 6.05
CA ASP A 51 19.86 17.11 5.38
C ASP A 51 18.71 18.02 4.91
N VAL A 52 17.73 17.45 4.20
CA VAL A 52 16.55 18.21 3.74
C VAL A 52 15.73 18.77 4.90
N ASN A 53 15.60 18.04 6.01
CA ASN A 53 14.91 18.54 7.22
C ASN A 53 15.66 19.73 7.87
N GLN A 54 16.99 19.74 7.82
CA GLN A 54 17.80 20.87 8.30
C GLN A 54 17.60 22.10 7.41
N GLN A 55 17.61 21.92 6.09
CA GLN A 55 17.33 22.99 5.12
C GLN A 55 15.91 23.54 5.26
N LEU A 56 14.90 22.68 5.47
CA LEU A 56 13.52 23.10 5.76
C LEU A 56 13.44 23.99 7.00
N SER A 57 14.19 23.64 8.06
CA SER A 57 14.24 24.42 9.29
C SER A 57 14.89 25.79 9.05
N ALA A 58 15.94 25.86 8.22
CA ALA A 58 16.57 27.11 7.81
C ALA A 58 15.62 28.00 6.99
N LEU A 59 14.89 27.41 6.03
CA LEU A 59 13.90 28.15 5.23
C LEU A 59 12.71 28.63 6.05
N LEU A 60 12.27 27.88 7.06
CA LEU A 60 11.23 28.34 8.00
C LEU A 60 11.67 29.60 8.76
N ASN A 61 12.93 29.66 9.20
CA ASN A 61 13.50 30.87 9.79
C ASN A 61 13.58 32.02 8.78
N ALA A 62 14.00 31.75 7.53
CA ALA A 62 14.07 32.78 6.49
C ALA A 62 12.70 33.36 6.10
N VAL A 63 11.65 32.53 6.12
CA VAL A 63 10.26 32.95 5.88
C VAL A 63 9.74 33.87 6.99
N ALA A 64 10.24 33.75 8.22
CA ALA A 64 9.87 34.65 9.31
C ALA A 64 10.30 36.09 9.05
N THR A 65 11.42 36.28 8.35
CA THR A 65 11.97 37.60 8.03
C THR A 65 11.57 38.11 6.64
N HIS A 66 11.48 37.21 5.64
CA HIS A 66 11.20 37.54 4.23
C HIS A 66 10.25 36.54 3.57
N PRO A 67 8.94 36.60 3.89
CA PRO A 67 7.94 35.64 3.40
C PRO A 67 7.87 35.55 1.87
N GLU A 68 7.97 36.69 1.18
CA GLU A 68 7.83 36.81 -0.27
C GLU A 68 8.98 36.16 -1.06
N ARG A 69 10.19 36.10 -0.48
CA ARG A 69 11.37 35.49 -1.12
C ARG A 69 11.53 34.03 -0.72
N ALA A 70 11.34 33.71 0.55
CA ALA A 70 11.63 32.38 1.07
C ALA A 70 10.42 31.41 0.97
N GLY A 71 9.19 31.92 0.91
CA GLY A 71 7.97 31.11 0.93
C GLY A 71 7.87 30.12 -0.22
N GLY A 72 8.18 30.57 -1.44
CA GLY A 72 8.20 29.69 -2.63
C GLY A 72 9.23 28.58 -2.53
N SER A 73 10.44 28.91 -2.07
CA SER A 73 11.51 27.92 -1.86
C SER A 73 11.16 26.91 -0.76
N LEU A 74 10.49 27.35 0.31
CA LEU A 74 10.01 26.48 1.38
C LEU A 74 8.98 25.48 0.86
N LEU A 75 8.01 25.92 0.07
CA LEU A 75 6.99 25.04 -0.51
C LEU A 75 7.59 24.05 -1.50
N LEU A 76 8.49 24.51 -2.38
CA LEU A 76 9.18 23.64 -3.34
C LEU A 76 10.03 22.59 -2.64
N LEU A 77 10.83 22.99 -1.64
CA LEU A 77 11.66 22.05 -0.88
C LEU A 77 10.79 21.08 -0.08
N SER A 78 9.67 21.53 0.49
CA SER A 78 8.71 20.67 1.18
C SER A 78 8.08 19.64 0.26
N PHE A 79 7.74 20.04 -0.97
CA PHE A 79 7.25 19.14 -2.01
C PHE A 79 8.31 18.10 -2.40
N MET A 80 9.55 18.54 -2.66
CA MET A 80 10.69 17.65 -2.95
C MET A 80 10.98 16.70 -1.80
N TYR A 81 10.92 17.17 -0.56
CA TYR A 81 10.99 16.33 0.61
C TYR A 81 9.88 15.28 0.60
N GLY A 82 8.64 15.64 0.28
CA GLY A 82 7.54 14.70 0.11
C GLY A 82 7.83 13.60 -0.93
N VAL A 83 8.42 13.97 -2.07
CA VAL A 83 8.82 13.03 -3.13
C VAL A 83 9.90 12.06 -2.63
N LEU A 84 11.00 12.59 -2.09
CA LEU A 84 12.11 11.79 -1.57
C LEU A 84 11.69 10.94 -0.38
N HIS A 85 10.89 11.51 0.52
CA HIS A 85 10.33 10.81 1.66
C HIS A 85 9.47 9.65 1.22
N ALA A 86 8.73 9.76 0.11
CA ALA A 86 7.93 8.70 -0.47
C ALA A 86 8.72 7.67 -1.30
N LEU A 87 9.91 8.01 -1.80
CA LEU A 87 10.86 7.06 -2.41
C LEU A 87 11.68 6.27 -1.39
N GLY A 88 11.90 6.86 -0.21
CA GLY A 88 12.69 6.24 0.85
C GLY A 88 12.18 4.84 1.24
N PRO A 89 13.01 4.01 1.84
CA PRO A 89 12.54 2.78 2.42
C PRO A 89 11.64 3.06 3.62
N GLY A 90 10.48 2.42 3.66
CA GLY A 90 9.47 2.74 4.65
C GLY A 90 8.37 1.70 4.72
N HIS A 91 7.97 1.44 5.95
CA HIS A 91 7.06 0.37 6.31
C HIS A 91 5.67 0.51 5.67
N GLY A 92 5.08 1.71 5.64
CA GLY A 92 3.75 1.96 5.04
C GLY A 92 3.69 1.80 3.51
N LYS A 93 4.83 1.82 2.81
CA LYS A 93 4.88 1.71 1.35
C LYS A 93 4.74 0.28 0.87
N VAL A 94 5.19 -0.67 1.69
CA VAL A 94 4.99 -2.11 1.45
C VAL A 94 3.49 -2.43 1.41
N VAL A 95 2.70 -1.77 2.24
CA VAL A 95 1.24 -1.97 2.32
C VAL A 95 0.55 -1.56 1.04
N ILE A 96 0.81 -0.35 0.56
CA ILE A 96 0.23 0.17 -0.70
C ILE A 96 0.72 -0.64 -1.89
N ALA A 97 2.01 -0.97 -1.95
CA ALA A 97 2.59 -1.77 -3.02
C ALA A 97 1.92 -3.16 -3.09
N THR A 98 1.72 -3.81 -1.94
CA THR A 98 1.06 -5.12 -1.85
C THR A 98 -0.42 -5.01 -2.24
N TRP A 99 -1.11 -3.95 -1.82
CA TRP A 99 -2.51 -3.72 -2.20
C TRP A 99 -2.67 -3.48 -3.70
N LEU A 100 -1.89 -2.57 -4.28
CA LEU A 100 -1.89 -2.27 -5.72
C LEU A 100 -1.52 -3.50 -6.57
N ALA A 101 -0.62 -4.34 -6.06
CA ALA A 101 -0.24 -5.57 -6.76
C ALA A 101 -1.34 -6.64 -6.72
N THR A 102 -2.10 -6.73 -5.63
CA THR A 102 -3.08 -7.80 -5.39
C THR A 102 -4.50 -7.45 -5.84
N HIS A 103 -4.84 -6.16 -5.89
CA HIS A 103 -6.17 -5.69 -6.30
C HIS A 103 -6.10 -5.03 -7.67
N PRO A 104 -6.89 -5.49 -8.66
CA PRO A 104 -6.98 -4.83 -9.95
C PRO A 104 -7.80 -3.53 -9.80
N SER A 105 -7.22 -2.50 -9.19
CA SER A 105 -7.86 -1.20 -9.08
C SER A 105 -7.77 -0.47 -10.43
N LYS A 106 -8.87 0.12 -10.88
CA LYS A 106 -8.87 1.08 -11.99
C LYS A 106 -7.89 2.20 -11.65
N LEU A 107 -7.06 2.61 -12.62
CA LEU A 107 -5.98 3.58 -12.41
C LEU A 107 -6.45 4.87 -11.70
N LYS A 108 -7.62 5.39 -12.11
CA LYS A 108 -8.25 6.56 -11.49
C LYS A 108 -8.54 6.38 -9.99
N SER A 109 -8.98 5.19 -9.58
CA SER A 109 -9.26 4.89 -8.18
C SER A 109 -7.98 4.76 -7.34
N GLY A 110 -6.88 4.31 -7.93
CA GLY A 110 -5.58 4.24 -7.27
C GLY A 110 -5.02 5.63 -6.96
N ILE A 111 -5.09 6.55 -7.92
CA ILE A 111 -4.65 7.95 -7.73
C ILE A 111 -5.41 8.60 -6.59
N VAL A 112 -6.75 8.55 -6.62
CA VAL A 112 -7.60 9.14 -5.57
C VAL A 112 -7.29 8.54 -4.19
N LEU A 113 -7.08 7.22 -4.11
CA LEU A 113 -6.74 6.55 -2.86
C LEU A 113 -5.42 7.06 -2.26
N THR A 114 -4.39 7.17 -3.09
CA THR A 114 -3.05 7.59 -2.66
C THR A 114 -3.00 9.07 -2.28
N LEU A 115 -3.74 9.91 -3.00
CA LEU A 115 -3.91 11.33 -2.65
C LEU A 115 -4.67 11.48 -1.33
N ALA A 116 -5.79 10.77 -1.17
CA ALA A 116 -6.58 10.81 0.07
C ALA A 116 -5.75 10.37 1.27
N ALA A 117 -4.96 9.30 1.14
CA ALA A 117 -4.09 8.83 2.21
C ALA A 117 -2.96 9.82 2.54
N ALA A 118 -2.31 10.41 1.54
CA ALA A 118 -1.25 11.40 1.75
C ALA A 118 -1.78 12.70 2.39
N LEU A 119 -2.96 13.17 1.97
CA LEU A 119 -3.61 14.34 2.58
C LEU A 119 -4.06 14.04 4.01
N LEU A 120 -4.66 12.88 4.26
CA LEU A 120 -5.03 12.47 5.62
C LEU A 120 -3.80 12.45 6.54
N GLN A 121 -2.65 12.01 6.05
CA GLN A 121 -1.38 12.05 6.77
C GLN A 121 -0.99 13.46 7.20
N GLY A 122 -1.14 14.43 6.30
CA GLY A 122 -0.90 15.84 6.60
C GLY A 122 -1.90 16.40 7.61
N PHE A 123 -3.19 16.11 7.44
CA PHE A 123 -4.23 16.56 8.36
C PHE A 123 -4.09 15.96 9.76
N VAL A 124 -3.74 14.67 9.87
CA VAL A 124 -3.48 14.03 11.16
C VAL A 124 -2.26 14.64 11.84
N ALA A 125 -1.21 14.98 11.09
CA ALA A 125 -0.05 15.69 11.65
C ALA A 125 -0.42 17.10 12.16
N ILE A 126 -1.17 17.87 11.37
CA ILE A 126 -1.66 19.21 11.77
C ILE A 126 -2.55 19.11 13.01
N GLY A 127 -3.55 18.23 12.97
CA GLY A 127 -4.48 18.01 14.09
C GLY A 127 -3.78 17.53 15.35
N LEU A 128 -2.78 16.65 15.23
CA LEU A 128 -1.98 16.19 16.36
C LEU A 128 -1.19 17.34 16.99
N VAL A 129 -0.49 18.14 16.18
CA VAL A 129 0.35 19.24 16.68
C VAL A 129 -0.52 20.33 17.31
N VAL A 130 -1.63 20.71 16.67
CA VAL A 130 -2.58 21.67 17.24
C VAL A 130 -3.19 21.12 18.53
N GLY A 131 -3.73 19.90 18.53
CA GLY A 131 -4.35 19.30 19.71
C GLY A 131 -3.40 19.24 20.90
N VAL A 132 -2.18 18.72 20.71
CA VAL A 132 -1.22 18.53 21.81
C VAL A 132 -0.66 19.86 22.32
N LEU A 133 -0.32 20.80 21.44
CA LEU A 133 0.34 22.05 21.85
C LEU A 133 -0.65 23.15 22.28
N THR A 134 -1.82 23.26 21.67
CA THR A 134 -2.77 24.35 21.98
C THR A 134 -3.89 23.92 22.91
N VAL A 135 -4.44 22.71 22.73
CA VAL A 135 -5.59 22.25 23.53
C VAL A 135 -5.11 21.61 24.83
N LEU A 136 -4.15 20.70 24.75
CA LEU A 136 -3.65 19.95 25.90
C LEU A 136 -2.47 20.63 26.61
N GLN A 137 -1.85 21.66 26.00
CA GLN A 137 -0.69 22.39 26.51
C GLN A 137 0.48 21.50 26.96
N LEU A 138 0.65 20.36 26.28
CA LEU A 138 1.64 19.36 26.66
C LEU A 138 3.01 19.70 26.06
N PRO A 139 4.11 19.33 26.73
CA PRO A 139 5.45 19.56 26.20
C PRO A 139 5.66 18.79 24.90
N ALA A 140 6.46 19.35 23.98
CA ALA A 140 6.71 18.80 22.65
C ALA A 140 7.19 17.33 22.66
N ARG A 141 7.80 16.87 23.76
CA ARG A 141 8.15 15.46 23.98
C ARG A 141 6.95 14.51 23.84
N GLN A 142 5.75 14.94 24.23
CA GLN A 142 4.54 14.13 24.14
C GLN A 142 4.05 13.97 22.69
N LEU A 143 4.40 14.87 21.76
CA LEU A 143 4.12 14.69 20.33
C LEU A 143 4.76 13.41 19.77
N HIS A 144 5.99 13.11 20.21
CA HIS A 144 6.69 11.89 19.80
C HIS A 144 6.03 10.63 20.37
N LEU A 145 5.51 10.69 21.60
CA LEU A 145 4.76 9.57 22.21
C LEU A 145 3.41 9.35 21.53
N SER A 146 2.66 10.41 21.25
CA SER A 146 1.39 10.31 20.54
C SER A 146 1.59 9.80 19.10
N GLY A 147 2.66 10.25 18.43
CA GLY A 147 3.08 9.73 17.13
C GLY A 147 3.37 8.22 17.17
N PHE A 148 4.05 7.74 18.22
CA PHE A 148 4.31 6.31 18.42
C PHE A 148 3.03 5.47 18.56
N TRP A 149 2.04 5.96 19.32
CA TRP A 149 0.76 5.25 19.49
C TRP A 149 -0.09 5.26 18.21
N LEU A 150 -0.12 6.38 17.49
CA LEU A 150 -0.76 6.47 16.17
C LEU A 150 -0.10 5.52 15.16
N GLU A 151 1.23 5.42 15.20
CA GLU A 151 1.99 4.49 14.38
C GLU A 151 1.65 3.02 14.71
N LYS A 152 1.54 2.65 15.99
CA LYS A 152 1.05 1.31 16.38
C LYS A 152 -0.39 1.07 15.94
N GLY A 153 -1.28 2.04 16.11
CA GLY A 153 -2.67 1.95 15.63
C GLY A 153 -2.76 1.71 14.12
N SER A 154 -1.92 2.41 13.35
CA SER A 154 -1.76 2.18 11.90
C SER A 154 -1.38 0.74 11.59
N TYR A 155 -0.37 0.17 12.27
CA TYR A 155 0.06 -1.22 12.06
C TYR A 155 -1.00 -2.25 12.47
N ALA A 156 -1.75 -2.00 13.55
CA ALA A 156 -2.87 -2.86 13.94
C ALA A 156 -3.93 -2.91 12.83
N LEU A 157 -4.22 -1.79 12.17
CA LEU A 157 -5.13 -1.76 11.02
C LEU A 157 -4.58 -2.49 9.79
N VAL A 158 -3.28 -2.38 9.51
CA VAL A 158 -2.63 -3.18 8.46
C VAL A 158 -2.78 -4.67 8.76
N GLY A 159 -2.52 -5.08 10.00
CA GLY A 159 -2.69 -6.46 10.45
C GLY A 159 -4.14 -6.93 10.28
N GLY A 160 -5.12 -6.10 10.70
CA GLY A 160 -6.54 -6.38 10.50
C GLY A 160 -6.92 -6.56 9.03
N LEU A 161 -6.39 -5.72 8.13
CA LEU A 161 -6.57 -5.87 6.68
C LEU A 161 -5.95 -7.17 6.16
N GLY A 162 -4.74 -7.52 6.61
CA GLY A 162 -4.06 -8.77 6.27
C GLY A 162 -4.86 -10.01 6.69
N ILE A 163 -5.41 -10.02 7.92
CA ILE A 163 -6.29 -11.09 8.43
C ILE A 163 -7.54 -11.20 7.55
N LEU A 164 -8.19 -10.07 7.25
CA LEU A 164 -9.41 -10.03 6.46
C LEU A 164 -9.18 -10.55 5.04
N LEU A 165 -8.06 -10.21 4.40
CA LEU A 165 -7.69 -10.72 3.08
C LEU A 165 -7.38 -12.22 3.12
N CYS A 166 -6.63 -12.70 4.12
CA CYS A 166 -6.37 -14.13 4.30
C CYS A 166 -7.67 -14.91 4.50
N TRP A 167 -8.57 -14.41 5.35
CA TRP A 167 -9.86 -15.02 5.63
C TRP A 167 -10.73 -15.12 4.38
N ARG A 168 -10.80 -14.04 3.58
CA ARG A 168 -11.51 -14.03 2.29
C ARG A 168 -10.92 -15.05 1.30
N ALA A 169 -9.60 -15.07 1.16
CA ALA A 169 -8.91 -16.00 0.28
C ALA A 169 -9.14 -17.46 0.70
N ILE A 170 -9.08 -17.77 2.01
CA ILE A 170 -9.36 -19.09 2.56
C ILE A 170 -10.81 -19.50 2.32
N LYS A 171 -11.80 -18.61 2.55
CA LYS A 171 -13.21 -18.90 2.24
C LYS A 171 -13.43 -19.22 0.77
N ARG A 172 -12.81 -18.44 -0.13
CA ARG A 172 -12.89 -18.67 -1.58
C ARG A 172 -12.25 -20.00 -1.98
N LEU A 173 -11.08 -20.31 -1.42
CA LEU A 173 -10.40 -21.58 -1.64
C LEU A 173 -11.24 -22.76 -1.13
N ARG A 174 -11.80 -22.67 0.09
CA ARG A 174 -12.73 -23.69 0.64
C ARG A 174 -13.96 -23.90 -0.24
N ALA A 175 -14.54 -22.83 -0.80
CA ALA A 175 -15.68 -22.94 -1.72
C ALA A 175 -15.30 -23.64 -3.04
N LEU A 176 -14.09 -23.40 -3.55
CA LEU A 176 -13.57 -24.08 -4.75
C LEU A 176 -13.21 -25.55 -4.49
N LEU A 177 -12.76 -25.88 -3.29
CA LEU A 177 -12.47 -27.27 -2.89
C LEU A 177 -13.75 -28.07 -2.55
N ARG A 178 -14.87 -27.40 -2.25
CA ARG A 178 -16.16 -28.08 -2.12
C ARG A 178 -16.60 -28.54 -3.51
N LYS A 179 -16.60 -29.87 -3.72
CA LYS A 179 -17.12 -30.48 -4.95
C LYS A 179 -18.57 -30.04 -5.14
N PRO A 180 -18.96 -29.47 -6.31
CA PRO A 180 -20.36 -29.23 -6.59
C PRO A 180 -21.06 -30.59 -6.67
N VAL A 181 -22.03 -30.81 -5.77
CA VAL A 181 -22.91 -31.98 -5.85
C VAL A 181 -23.94 -31.64 -6.91
N PHE A 182 -23.78 -32.16 -8.11
CA PHE A 182 -24.80 -32.07 -9.15
C PHE A 182 -25.94 -33.00 -8.76
N ILE A 183 -27.04 -32.43 -8.27
CA ILE A 183 -28.16 -33.20 -7.70
C ILE A 183 -29.13 -33.67 -8.80
N ALA A 184 -29.23 -32.96 -9.94
CA ALA A 184 -29.97 -33.42 -11.11
C ALA A 184 -29.65 -32.58 -12.36
N PHE A 185 -29.69 -33.20 -13.54
CA PHE A 185 -29.77 -32.52 -14.84
C PHE A 185 -31.22 -32.69 -15.33
N THR A 186 -32.03 -31.64 -15.31
CA THR A 186 -33.41 -31.69 -15.81
C THR A 186 -33.44 -31.26 -17.28
N PRO A 187 -33.64 -32.17 -18.26
CA PRO A 187 -33.41 -31.87 -19.68
C PRO A 187 -34.56 -31.12 -20.38
N ARG A 188 -35.64 -30.76 -19.69
CA ARG A 188 -36.80 -30.11 -20.32
C ARG A 188 -37.44 -29.10 -19.37
N HIS A 189 -37.37 -27.83 -19.73
CA HIS A 189 -38.18 -26.78 -19.14
C HIS A 189 -38.95 -26.11 -20.28
N VAL A 190 -40.28 -26.08 -20.17
CA VAL A 190 -41.17 -25.44 -21.15
C VAL A 190 -41.31 -23.97 -20.74
N HIS A 191 -40.94 -23.06 -21.63
CA HIS A 191 -41.03 -21.62 -21.37
C HIS A 191 -42.43 -21.11 -21.67
N HIS A 192 -43.07 -20.46 -20.70
CA HIS A 192 -44.23 -19.60 -20.94
C HIS A 192 -43.78 -18.14 -21.13
N GLU A 193 -44.59 -17.35 -21.82
CA GLU A 193 -44.34 -15.93 -22.16
C GLU A 193 -44.13 -14.99 -20.95
N LYS A 194 -44.32 -15.49 -19.72
CA LYS A 194 -44.02 -14.78 -18.45
C LYS A 194 -42.89 -15.44 -17.64
N CYS A 195 -41.97 -16.18 -18.27
CA CYS A 195 -40.78 -16.73 -17.61
C CYS A 195 -39.81 -15.59 -17.26
N GLY A 196 -39.96 -15.00 -16.06
CA GLY A 196 -38.99 -14.11 -15.43
C GLY A 196 -37.73 -14.86 -14.97
N CYS A 197 -37.16 -15.64 -15.88
CA CYS A 197 -36.07 -16.57 -15.63
C CYS A 197 -34.76 -15.80 -15.71
N GLY A 198 -34.53 -14.97 -14.68
CA GLY A 198 -33.29 -14.26 -14.42
C GLY A 198 -32.18 -15.25 -14.08
N HIS A 199 -31.66 -15.92 -15.10
CA HIS A 199 -30.43 -16.70 -14.96
C HIS A 199 -29.26 -15.73 -14.86
N GLN A 200 -29.02 -15.22 -13.67
CA GLN A 200 -27.76 -14.55 -13.39
C GLN A 200 -26.67 -15.62 -13.38
N HIS A 201 -26.06 -15.84 -14.55
CA HIS A 201 -24.82 -16.59 -14.65
C HIS A 201 -23.83 -15.97 -13.69
N LEU A 202 -23.35 -16.79 -12.75
CA LEU A 202 -22.26 -16.58 -11.81
C LEU A 202 -21.80 -15.11 -11.71
N PRO A 203 -22.14 -14.36 -10.64
CA PRO A 203 -21.89 -12.93 -10.58
C PRO A 203 -20.47 -12.62 -11.04
N THR A 204 -20.36 -11.74 -12.04
CA THR A 204 -19.08 -11.34 -12.63
C THR A 204 -18.17 -10.86 -11.51
N GLN A 205 -16.86 -11.07 -11.63
CA GLN A 205 -15.93 -10.72 -10.53
C GLN A 205 -16.08 -9.26 -10.10
N GLU A 206 -16.43 -8.34 -11.02
CA GLU A 206 -16.73 -6.95 -10.68
C GLU A 206 -17.95 -6.77 -9.76
N GLN A 207 -18.98 -7.62 -9.85
CA GLN A 207 -20.17 -7.57 -9.00
C GLN A 207 -19.93 -8.15 -7.60
N LEU A 208 -19.07 -9.17 -7.47
CA LEU A 208 -18.68 -9.72 -6.16
C LEU A 208 -17.73 -8.80 -5.39
N HIS A 209 -16.97 -7.97 -6.08
CA HIS A 209 -15.97 -7.08 -5.47
C HIS A 209 -16.51 -5.66 -5.19
N SER A 210 -17.60 -5.20 -5.81
CA SER A 210 -18.03 -3.79 -5.75
C SER A 210 -18.53 -3.30 -4.37
N GLY A 211 -19.25 -4.12 -3.61
CA GLY A 211 -19.82 -3.71 -2.32
C GLY A 211 -18.83 -3.70 -1.15
N ASP A 212 -17.77 -4.51 -1.23
CA ASP A 212 -16.85 -4.80 -0.12
C ASP A 212 -15.48 -4.10 -0.27
N ASP A 213 -15.23 -3.45 -1.42
CA ASP A 213 -13.96 -2.77 -1.75
C ASP A 213 -13.85 -1.38 -1.12
N TRP A 214 -14.98 -0.68 -0.88
CA TRP A 214 -14.92 0.66 -0.27
C TRP A 214 -14.43 0.62 1.19
N ARG A 215 -14.83 -0.40 1.97
CA ARG A 215 -14.36 -0.61 3.35
C ARG A 215 -12.87 -0.90 3.37
N ALA A 216 -12.39 -1.71 2.44
CA ALA A 216 -10.97 -2.02 2.32
C ALA A 216 -10.15 -0.79 1.89
N ARG A 217 -10.67 0.00 0.92
CA ARG A 217 -10.08 1.30 0.53
C ARG A 217 -10.02 2.27 1.71
N LEU A 218 -11.09 2.39 2.49
CA LEU A 218 -11.10 3.23 3.70
C LEU A 218 -10.09 2.74 4.73
N MET A 219 -10.01 1.42 4.98
CA MET A 219 -9.02 0.84 5.89
C MET A 219 -7.59 1.14 5.46
N ILE A 220 -7.30 1.16 4.17
CA ILE A 220 -5.96 1.51 3.65
C ILE A 220 -5.67 2.99 3.84
N VAL A 221 -6.61 3.86 3.48
CA VAL A 221 -6.49 5.31 3.66
C VAL A 221 -6.29 5.63 5.13
N LEU A 222 -7.09 5.03 6.01
CA LEU A 222 -7.04 5.25 7.45
C LEU A 222 -5.76 4.69 8.06
N SER A 223 -5.40 3.44 7.73
CA SER A 223 -4.17 2.82 8.22
C SER A 223 -2.95 3.63 7.81
N MET A 224 -2.83 4.00 6.53
CA MET A 224 -1.68 4.78 6.06
C MET A 224 -1.72 6.22 6.58
N GLY A 225 -2.87 6.89 6.48
CA GLY A 225 -3.02 8.31 6.77
C GLY A 225 -3.07 8.64 8.26
N MET A 226 -3.38 7.71 9.15
CA MET A 226 -3.31 7.97 10.59
C MET A 226 -1.89 8.14 11.14
N ARG A 227 -0.87 7.76 10.37
CA ARG A 227 0.52 7.89 10.82
C ARG A 227 1.08 9.25 10.40
N PRO A 228 1.25 10.22 11.32
CA PRO A 228 1.91 11.46 10.97
C PRO A 228 3.38 11.16 10.58
N CYS A 229 3.89 11.80 9.52
CA CYS A 229 5.32 11.69 9.24
C CYS A 229 6.11 12.57 10.20
N SER A 230 7.23 12.04 10.70
CA SER A 230 8.13 12.75 11.60
C SER A 230 8.58 14.11 11.05
N GLY A 231 8.81 14.19 9.73
CA GLY A 231 9.14 15.45 9.04
C GLY A 231 8.03 16.49 9.14
N ALA A 232 6.75 16.12 8.96
CA ALA A 232 5.63 17.05 9.12
C ALA A 232 5.49 17.53 10.56
N ILE A 233 5.65 16.64 11.55
CA ILE A 233 5.64 17.03 12.97
C ILE A 233 6.75 18.06 13.24
N MET A 234 7.96 17.82 12.74
CA MET A 234 9.11 18.71 12.94
C MET A 234 8.88 20.09 12.30
N VAL A 235 8.43 20.13 11.05
CA VAL A 235 8.09 21.37 10.33
C VAL A 235 7.00 22.16 11.05
N LEU A 236 5.94 21.49 11.54
CA LEU A 236 4.85 22.14 12.27
C LEU A 236 5.32 22.65 13.63
N LEU A 237 6.15 21.89 14.34
CA LEU A 237 6.71 22.29 15.63
C LEU A 237 7.60 23.53 15.48
N PHE A 238 8.56 23.51 14.54
CA PHE A 238 9.43 24.65 14.32
C PHE A 238 8.68 25.87 13.81
N SER A 239 7.76 25.71 12.86
CA SER A 239 6.95 26.83 12.37
C SER A 239 6.09 27.43 13.48
N LYS A 240 5.61 26.63 14.44
CA LYS A 240 4.90 27.13 15.63
C LYS A 240 5.83 27.91 16.56
N VAL A 241 7.06 27.44 16.79
CA VAL A 241 8.06 28.13 17.63
C VAL A 241 8.50 29.46 17.02
N ILE A 242 8.70 29.49 15.70
CA ILE A 242 9.13 30.69 14.96
C ILE A 242 7.98 31.69 14.77
N GLY A 243 6.72 31.25 14.89
CA GLY A 243 5.53 32.08 14.72
C GLY A 243 4.94 32.09 13.30
N VAL A 244 5.47 31.27 12.39
CA VAL A 244 5.03 31.16 10.97
C VAL A 244 4.19 29.90 10.71
N PHE A 245 3.23 29.60 11.60
CA PHE A 245 2.49 28.33 11.57
C PHE A 245 1.69 28.10 10.28
N SER A 246 1.16 29.15 9.64
CA SER A 246 0.46 29.05 8.35
C SER A 246 1.36 28.50 7.24
N TRP A 247 2.62 28.96 7.19
CA TRP A 247 3.64 28.44 6.27
C TRP A 247 4.02 27.00 6.60
N GLY A 248 4.02 26.62 7.88
CA GLY A 248 4.16 25.23 8.31
C GLY A 248 3.05 24.33 7.77
N MET A 249 1.80 24.75 7.89
CA MET A 249 0.65 24.01 7.33
C MET A 249 0.74 23.90 5.80
N ALA A 250 1.05 25.00 5.11
CA ALA A 250 1.21 25.00 3.65
C ALA A 250 2.35 24.06 3.21
N SER A 251 3.45 24.02 3.96
CA SER A 251 4.57 23.11 3.74
C SER A 251 4.18 21.64 3.89
N VAL A 252 3.38 21.30 4.91
CA VAL A 252 2.86 19.94 5.11
C VAL A 252 1.93 19.53 3.96
N LEU A 253 1.09 20.44 3.46
CA LEU A 253 0.25 20.17 2.29
C LEU A 253 1.07 19.96 1.01
N ALA A 254 2.11 20.78 0.78
CA ALA A 254 3.04 20.60 -0.33
C ALA A 254 3.77 19.24 -0.23
N MET A 255 4.18 18.84 0.97
CA MET A 255 4.80 17.55 1.25
C MET A 255 3.84 16.37 0.97
N ALA A 256 2.55 16.51 1.33
CA ALA A 256 1.52 15.52 1.01
C ALA A 256 1.33 15.37 -0.51
N ALA A 257 1.36 16.47 -1.27
CA ALA A 257 1.29 16.44 -2.73
C ALA A 257 2.48 15.69 -3.35
N GLY A 258 3.71 15.96 -2.89
CA GLY A 258 4.92 15.25 -3.35
C GLY A 258 4.87 13.75 -3.04
N THR A 259 4.33 13.40 -1.87
CA THR A 259 4.11 11.99 -1.47
C THR A 259 3.12 11.29 -2.40
N SER A 260 1.99 11.93 -2.69
CA SER A 260 0.96 11.39 -3.60
C SER A 260 1.50 11.18 -5.02
N LEU A 261 2.29 12.13 -5.56
CA LEU A 261 2.90 12.02 -6.87
C LEU A 261 3.79 10.77 -6.99
N THR A 262 4.60 10.52 -5.97
CA THR A 262 5.53 9.39 -5.95
C THR A 262 4.80 8.06 -5.91
N ILE A 263 3.80 7.95 -5.04
CA ILE A 263 3.03 6.70 -4.90
C ILE A 263 2.20 6.45 -6.15
N THR A 264 1.64 7.51 -6.77
CA THR A 264 0.96 7.41 -8.07
C THR A 264 1.90 6.93 -9.16
N SER A 265 3.12 7.45 -9.22
CA SER A 265 4.14 7.04 -10.18
C SER A 265 4.53 5.57 -10.01
N LEU A 266 4.70 5.12 -8.76
CA LEU A 266 4.96 3.71 -8.45
C LEU A 266 3.78 2.81 -8.84
N ALA A 267 2.55 3.26 -8.57
CA ALA A 267 1.34 2.54 -8.94
C ALA A 267 1.21 2.36 -10.46
N LEU A 268 1.50 3.42 -11.23
CA LEU A 268 1.55 3.39 -12.69
C LEU A 268 2.58 2.39 -13.20
N LEU A 269 3.79 2.43 -12.63
CA LEU A 269 4.88 1.54 -12.99
C LEU A 269 4.55 0.06 -12.71
N VAL A 270 3.97 -0.24 -11.55
CA VAL A 270 3.50 -1.61 -11.23
C VAL A 270 2.41 -2.06 -12.21
N HIS A 271 1.48 -1.16 -12.55
CA HIS A 271 0.40 -1.46 -13.48
C HIS A 271 0.91 -1.76 -14.89
N THR A 272 1.86 -0.98 -15.41
CA THR A 272 2.45 -1.19 -16.74
C THR A 272 3.25 -2.48 -16.80
N PHE A 273 4.05 -2.80 -15.77
CA PHE A 273 4.77 -4.07 -15.68
C PHE A 273 3.81 -5.26 -15.69
N ARG A 274 2.70 -5.17 -14.93
CA ARG A 274 1.68 -6.22 -14.92
C ARG A 274 0.98 -6.39 -16.26
N ALA A 275 0.63 -5.28 -16.92
CA ALA A 275 0.01 -5.32 -18.25
C ALA A 275 0.96 -5.94 -19.29
N LEU A 276 2.25 -5.58 -19.23
CA LEU A 276 3.30 -6.15 -20.07
C LEU A 276 3.46 -7.65 -19.81
N ALA A 277 3.51 -8.07 -18.55
CA ALA A 277 3.64 -9.47 -18.17
C ALA A 277 2.45 -10.31 -18.67
N VAL A 278 1.22 -9.80 -18.57
CA VAL A 278 0.03 -10.49 -19.11
C VAL A 278 0.06 -10.55 -20.63
N LYS A 279 0.48 -9.47 -21.31
CA LYS A 279 0.60 -9.42 -22.78
C LYS A 279 1.67 -10.39 -23.29
N LEU A 280 2.79 -10.50 -22.60
CA LEU A 280 3.89 -11.42 -22.91
C LEU A 280 3.57 -12.88 -22.57
N SER A 281 2.79 -13.13 -21.52
CA SER A 281 2.50 -14.50 -21.05
C SER A 281 1.61 -15.30 -22.02
N GLY A 282 0.86 -14.63 -22.91
CA GLY A 282 -0.10 -15.28 -23.81
C GLY A 282 -1.24 -16.00 -23.06
N ASN A 283 -2.40 -16.16 -23.69
CA ASN A 283 -3.58 -16.81 -23.09
C ASN A 283 -3.43 -18.35 -22.90
N LYS A 284 -2.21 -18.86 -22.67
CA LYS A 284 -1.88 -20.30 -22.63
C LYS A 284 -2.14 -20.97 -21.28
N ALA A 285 -2.58 -20.25 -20.26
CA ALA A 285 -2.87 -20.82 -18.94
C ALA A 285 -4.30 -21.43 -18.89
N PRO A 286 -4.46 -22.70 -18.46
CA PRO A 286 -5.76 -23.32 -18.24
C PRO A 286 -6.64 -22.47 -17.29
N ALA A 287 -7.96 -22.39 -17.54
CA ALA A 287 -8.89 -21.56 -16.76
C ALA A 287 -8.85 -21.83 -15.24
N LEU A 288 -8.64 -23.09 -14.85
CA LEU A 288 -8.44 -23.54 -13.46
C LEU A 288 -7.17 -22.96 -12.81
N TRP A 289 -6.06 -22.88 -13.56
CA TRP A 289 -4.81 -22.26 -13.11
C TRP A 289 -4.95 -20.75 -12.95
N ARG A 290 -5.76 -20.10 -13.79
CA ARG A 290 -6.11 -18.69 -13.62
C ARG A 290 -6.84 -18.49 -12.29
N GLN A 291 -7.90 -19.26 -12.03
CA GLN A 291 -8.75 -19.07 -10.85
C GLN A 291 -8.05 -19.42 -9.52
N VAL A 292 -7.23 -20.48 -9.51
CA VAL A 292 -6.39 -20.85 -8.36
C VAL A 292 -5.20 -19.90 -8.21
N GLY A 293 -4.57 -19.46 -9.31
CA GLY A 293 -3.46 -18.50 -9.31
C GLY A 293 -3.85 -17.14 -8.73
N TRP A 294 -5.04 -16.64 -9.05
CA TRP A 294 -5.55 -15.40 -8.47
C TRP A 294 -5.87 -15.53 -6.97
N SER A 295 -6.40 -16.68 -6.56
CA SER A 295 -6.74 -16.93 -5.15
C SER A 295 -5.49 -17.12 -4.28
N THR A 296 -4.46 -17.77 -4.83
CA THR A 296 -3.15 -17.93 -4.18
C THR A 296 -2.37 -16.63 -4.13
N LEU A 297 -2.45 -15.78 -5.17
CA LEU A 297 -1.84 -14.45 -5.16
C LEU A 297 -2.50 -13.52 -4.12
N ALA A 298 -3.83 -13.57 -4.00
CA ALA A 298 -4.55 -12.82 -2.95
C ALA A 298 -4.19 -13.30 -1.54
N LEU A 299 -4.04 -14.61 -1.33
CA LEU A 299 -3.58 -15.19 -0.06
C LEU A 299 -2.13 -14.77 0.24
N ALA A 300 -1.23 -14.88 -0.74
CA ALA A 300 0.17 -14.47 -0.61
C ALA A 300 0.27 -12.98 -0.23
N GLY A 301 -0.52 -12.12 -0.87
CA GLY A 301 -0.61 -10.71 -0.50
C GLY A 301 -1.09 -10.49 0.93
N GLY A 302 -2.12 -11.21 1.37
CA GLY A 302 -2.59 -11.15 2.76
C GLY A 302 -1.54 -11.59 3.79
N VAL A 303 -0.80 -12.67 3.49
CA VAL A 303 0.29 -13.17 4.34
C VAL A 303 1.46 -12.19 4.39
N ILE A 304 1.86 -11.62 3.24
CA ILE A 304 2.89 -10.58 3.17
C ILE A 304 2.50 -9.38 4.05
N LEU A 305 1.24 -8.93 4.00
CA LEU A 305 0.74 -7.85 4.85
C LEU A 305 0.79 -8.21 6.34
N LEU A 306 0.47 -9.45 6.72
CA LEU A 306 0.56 -9.90 8.11
C LEU A 306 1.99 -9.94 8.62
N VAL A 307 2.90 -10.52 7.83
CA VAL A 307 4.33 -10.57 8.17
C VAL A 307 4.89 -9.16 8.27
N ALA A 308 4.56 -8.29 7.30
CA ALA A 308 4.95 -6.88 7.32
C ALA A 308 4.43 -6.18 8.59
N ALA A 309 3.15 -6.34 8.94
CA ALA A 309 2.57 -5.74 10.14
C ALA A 309 3.23 -6.25 11.44
N LEU A 310 3.54 -7.55 11.53
CA LEU A 310 4.23 -8.14 12.68
C LEU A 310 5.65 -7.62 12.81
N VAL A 311 6.43 -7.68 11.73
CA VAL A 311 7.81 -7.15 11.70
C VAL A 311 7.80 -5.67 12.10
N MET A 312 6.86 -4.89 11.58
CA MET A 312 6.68 -3.48 11.93
C MET A 312 6.37 -3.27 13.41
N TRP A 313 5.42 -4.04 13.95
CA TRP A 313 5.01 -3.95 15.35
C TRP A 313 6.17 -4.17 16.32
N PHE A 314 7.06 -5.12 16.01
CA PHE A 314 8.24 -5.41 16.82
C PHE A 314 9.44 -4.50 16.54
N SER A 315 9.50 -3.87 15.36
CA SER A 315 10.61 -2.99 14.97
C SER A 315 10.46 -1.55 15.47
N VAL A 316 9.32 -1.15 16.03
CA VAL A 316 9.14 0.21 16.55
C VAL A 316 10.05 0.42 17.77
N PRO A 317 11.06 1.31 17.70
CA PRO A 317 11.91 1.59 18.84
C PRO A 317 11.04 2.10 19.98
N GLN A 318 11.14 1.46 21.14
CA GLN A 318 10.47 1.94 22.35
C GLN A 318 11.02 3.34 22.65
N PRO A 319 10.16 4.35 22.89
CA PRO A 319 10.64 5.67 23.26
C PRO A 319 11.48 5.53 24.55
N VAL A 320 12.79 5.80 24.43
CA VAL A 320 13.71 5.69 25.55
C VAL A 320 13.40 6.81 26.55
N GLY A 321 12.95 6.43 27.74
CA GLY A 321 12.70 7.35 28.85
C GLY A 321 11.44 6.99 29.62
N GLY A 322 11.65 6.29 30.74
CA GLY A 322 10.61 5.67 31.55
C GLY A 322 9.52 6.62 32.04
N LEU A 323 8.29 6.10 32.00
CA LEU A 323 7.32 6.10 33.08
C LEU A 323 6.18 5.18 32.63
N ARG A 324 5.92 4.14 33.43
CA ARG A 324 4.76 3.27 33.26
C ARG A 324 3.52 4.13 33.50
N PRO A 325 2.54 4.20 32.58
CA PRO A 325 1.35 5.05 32.77
C PRO A 325 0.39 4.53 33.85
N TRP A 326 0.71 3.40 34.51
CA TRP A 326 -0.13 2.75 35.52
C TRP A 326 0.73 2.08 36.59
N ARG A 327 1.24 2.87 37.54
CA ARG A 327 1.42 2.45 38.94
C ARG A 327 1.05 3.67 39.78
N GLY A 328 0.07 3.48 40.66
CA GLY A 328 -0.55 4.53 41.47
C GLY A 328 0.36 5.16 42.49
#